data_AF-A0A015KB81-F1
#
_entry.id   AF-A0A015KB81-F1
#
_cell.length_a   1.000
_cell.length_b   1.000
_cell.length_c   1.000
_cell.angle_alpha   90.00
_cell.angle_beta   90.00
_cell.angle_gamma   90.00
#
_symmetry.space_group_name_H-M   'P 1'
#
loop_
_entity.id
_entity.type
_entity.pdbx_description
1 polymer ?
#
loop_
_entity_poly.entity_id
_entity_poly.type
_entity_poly.pdbx_seq_one_letter_code
_entity_poly.pdbx_strand_id
1 'polypeptide(L)'
;MSTNSNTSSTSNNNSSSQTQPSNSNDNVYRGVNDQGNKWTHRGDSVASGGSYHYSNQDNSYYYQNPDGSRYYNDGNGFSSYKKYES
;
A
#
# COMPACT_ATOMS: atom_id res chain seq x y z
N MET A 1 -8.72 19.82 24.79
CA MET A 1 -8.50 19.22 23.45
C MET A 1 -7.21 18.45 23.54
N SER A 2 -7.26 17.13 23.55
CA SER A 2 -6.06 16.29 23.74
C SER A 2 -6.08 15.22 22.67
N THR A 3 -5.21 15.37 21.66
CA THR A 3 -4.99 14.36 20.61
C THR A 3 -4.10 13.27 21.17
N ASN A 4 -4.69 12.15 21.55
CA ASN A 4 -3.98 10.93 21.87
C ASN A 4 -4.28 9.90 20.78
N SER A 5 -3.30 9.56 19.96
CA SER A 5 -3.27 8.30 19.24
C SER A 5 -1.81 7.92 18.99
N ASN A 6 -1.22 7.37 20.05
CA ASN A 6 -0.12 6.43 19.96
C ASN A 6 -0.55 5.28 19.04
N THR A 7 0.09 5.08 17.90
CA THR A 7 0.11 3.78 17.23
C THR A 7 1.47 3.58 16.57
N SER A 8 2.50 3.50 17.43
CA SER A 8 3.77 2.90 17.07
C SER A 8 3.60 1.38 17.15
N SER A 9 3.17 0.75 16.07
CA SER A 9 3.24 -0.70 15.92
C SER A 9 4.46 -1.05 15.09
N THR A 10 5.63 -0.97 15.71
CA THR A 10 6.85 -1.59 15.22
C THR A 10 6.65 -3.10 15.28
N SER A 11 6.24 -3.72 14.17
CA SER A 11 6.37 -5.17 14.00
C SER A 11 7.48 -5.43 12.99
N ASN A 12 8.69 -5.58 13.54
CA ASN A 12 9.78 -6.25 12.85
C ASN A 12 9.40 -7.72 12.70
N ASN A 13 9.14 -8.16 11.48
CA ASN A 13 9.22 -9.56 11.12
C ASN A 13 9.86 -9.66 9.74
N ASN A 14 11.19 -9.79 9.75
CA ASN A 14 11.94 -10.31 8.63
C ASN A 14 11.58 -11.79 8.49
N SER A 15 10.66 -12.07 7.58
CA SER A 15 10.46 -13.40 7.03
C SER A 15 9.84 -13.20 5.66
N SER A 16 10.42 -13.83 4.64
CA SER A 16 9.85 -14.02 3.31
C SER A 16 8.58 -14.88 3.40
N SER A 17 7.59 -14.38 4.14
CA SER A 17 6.37 -15.07 4.47
C SER A 17 5.26 -14.50 3.61
N GLN A 18 5.00 -15.23 2.52
CA GLN A 18 3.73 -15.23 1.81
C GLN A 18 2.62 -15.52 2.84
N THR A 19 2.16 -14.47 3.51
CA THR A 19 1.12 -14.57 4.54
C THR A 19 -0.22 -14.64 3.83
N GLN A 20 -0.69 -15.88 3.68
CA GLN A 20 -2.06 -16.20 3.30
C GLN A 20 -3.04 -15.47 4.23
N PRO A 21 -4.10 -14.82 3.72
CA PRO A 21 -5.06 -14.12 4.54
C PRO A 21 -5.93 -15.09 5.33
N SER A 22 -6.02 -14.87 6.65
CA SER A 22 -6.94 -15.56 7.56
C SER A 22 -8.31 -14.88 7.60
N ASN A 23 -8.93 -14.63 6.45
CA ASN A 23 -10.39 -14.48 6.37
C ASN A 23 -10.84 -14.48 4.90
N SER A 24 -11.87 -15.25 4.59
CA SER A 24 -12.16 -15.79 3.26
C SER A 24 -12.76 -14.81 2.23
N ASN A 25 -12.68 -13.49 2.42
CA ASN A 25 -13.33 -12.52 1.51
C ASN A 25 -12.45 -11.35 1.05
N ASP A 26 -11.22 -11.22 1.53
CA ASP A 26 -10.28 -10.20 1.07
C ASP A 26 -9.11 -10.91 0.39
N ASN A 27 -9.11 -10.96 -0.95
CA ASN A 27 -7.99 -11.46 -1.76
C ASN A 27 -6.80 -10.48 -1.66
N VAL A 28 -6.29 -10.29 -0.45
CA VAL A 28 -5.18 -9.39 -0.17
C VAL A 28 -3.89 -10.16 -0.36
N TYR A 29 -3.20 -9.86 -1.45
CA TYR A 29 -1.88 -10.39 -1.75
C TYR A 29 -0.84 -9.36 -1.35
N ARG A 30 0.29 -9.79 -0.79
CA ARG A 30 1.38 -8.89 -0.42
C ARG A 30 2.74 -9.56 -0.67
N GLY A 31 3.76 -8.74 -0.81
CA GLY A 31 5.13 -9.23 -0.96
C GLY A 31 6.19 -8.16 -0.76
N VAL A 32 7.44 -8.61 -0.80
CA VAL A 32 8.64 -7.79 -0.73
C VAL A 32 9.58 -8.25 -1.83
N ASN A 33 10.15 -7.32 -2.61
CA ASN A 33 11.13 -7.67 -3.64
C ASN A 33 12.57 -7.70 -3.07
N ASP A 34 13.55 -8.10 -3.88
CA ASP A 34 14.96 -8.21 -3.45
C ASP A 34 15.61 -6.87 -3.08
N GLN A 35 14.98 -5.75 -3.43
CA GLN A 35 15.40 -4.40 -3.03
C GLN A 35 14.73 -3.95 -1.72
N GLY A 36 13.89 -4.81 -1.12
CA GLY A 36 13.14 -4.52 0.09
C GLY A 36 11.93 -3.59 -0.10
N ASN A 37 11.51 -3.34 -1.34
CA ASN A 37 10.27 -2.61 -1.63
C ASN A 37 9.08 -3.52 -1.36
N LYS A 38 8.03 -2.97 -0.75
CA LYS A 38 6.85 -3.72 -0.30
C LYS A 38 5.67 -3.41 -1.20
N TRP A 39 4.81 -4.39 -1.36
CA TRP A 39 3.58 -4.24 -2.12
C TRP A 39 2.41 -5.00 -1.52
N THR A 40 1.22 -4.46 -1.73
CA THR A 40 -0.05 -5.06 -1.31
C THR A 40 -1.10 -4.83 -2.38
N HIS A 41 -1.60 -5.90 -3.01
CA HIS A 41 -2.83 -5.92 -3.78
C HIS A 41 -4.01 -6.14 -2.82
N ARG A 42 -5.03 -5.30 -2.93
CA ARG A 42 -6.16 -5.23 -1.99
C ARG A 42 -7.49 -5.61 -2.61
N GLY A 43 -7.47 -6.13 -3.84
CA GLY A 43 -8.67 -6.53 -4.60
C GLY A 43 -8.95 -5.63 -5.78
N ASP A 44 -10.22 -5.52 -6.15
CA ASP A 44 -10.66 -4.86 -7.38
C ASP A 44 -10.63 -3.32 -7.28
N SER A 45 -10.63 -2.69 -8.45
CA SER A 45 -10.74 -1.24 -8.63
C SER A 45 -11.44 -0.95 -9.95
N VAL A 46 -12.08 0.21 -10.06
CA VAL A 46 -12.61 0.71 -11.34
C VAL A 46 -11.51 0.96 -12.37
N ALA A 47 -10.29 1.21 -11.90
CA ALA A 47 -9.12 1.33 -12.76
C ALA A 47 -8.46 -0.03 -12.97
N SER A 48 -7.84 -0.22 -14.14
CA SER A 48 -7.09 -1.45 -14.46
C SER A 48 -6.01 -1.73 -13.41
N GLY A 49 -5.85 -3.00 -13.05
CA GLY A 49 -4.84 -3.47 -12.08
C GLY A 49 -5.36 -3.64 -10.65
N GLY A 50 -6.58 -3.17 -10.34
CA GLY A 50 -7.17 -3.34 -9.02
C GLY A 50 -6.70 -2.31 -8.00
N SER A 51 -7.02 -2.50 -6.72
CA SER A 51 -6.52 -1.68 -5.65
C SER A 51 -5.15 -2.15 -5.21
N TYR A 52 -4.21 -1.22 -5.12
CA TYR A 52 -2.81 -1.53 -4.89
C TYR A 52 -2.15 -0.52 -3.97
N HIS A 53 -1.15 -0.97 -3.23
CA HIS A 53 -0.22 -0.13 -2.48
C HIS A 53 1.20 -0.62 -2.74
N TYR A 54 2.11 0.31 -3.02
CA TYR A 54 3.53 0.05 -3.22
C TYR A 54 4.34 1.05 -2.40
N SER A 55 5.33 0.58 -1.65
CA SER A 55 6.22 1.44 -0.86
C SER A 55 7.66 1.05 -1.12
N ASN A 56 8.48 2.04 -1.44
CA ASN A 56 9.91 1.87 -1.65
C ASN A 56 10.70 2.15 -0.36
N GLN A 57 11.97 1.74 -0.33
CA GLN A 57 12.84 2.00 0.81
C GLN A 57 13.21 3.48 0.99
N ASP A 58 13.16 4.27 -0.08
CA ASP A 58 13.44 5.71 -0.09
C ASP A 58 12.27 6.57 0.43
N ASN A 59 11.31 5.94 1.12
CA ASN A 59 10.05 6.54 1.58
C ASN A 59 9.07 6.97 0.48
N SER A 60 9.41 6.79 -0.81
CA SER A 60 8.46 7.01 -1.89
C SER A 60 7.38 5.91 -1.90
N TYR A 61 6.17 6.24 -2.34
CA TYR A 61 5.07 5.30 -2.39
C TYR A 61 4.05 5.60 -3.48
N TYR A 62 3.29 4.58 -3.84
CA TYR A 62 2.17 4.64 -4.75
C TYR A 62 0.94 3.95 -4.17
N TYR A 63 -0.23 4.53 -4.39
CA TYR A 63 -1.52 3.93 -4.11
C TYR A 63 -2.40 3.98 -5.36
N GLN A 64 -3.10 2.88 -5.62
CA GLN A 64 -4.30 2.84 -6.44
C GLN A 64 -5.46 2.41 -5.55
N ASN A 65 -6.46 3.27 -5.45
CA ASN A 65 -7.63 3.03 -4.64
C ASN A 65 -8.70 2.26 -5.44
N PRO A 66 -9.68 1.64 -4.76
CA PRO A 66 -10.79 0.96 -5.45
C PRO A 66 -11.62 1.88 -6.36
N ASP A 67 -11.70 3.18 -6.03
CA ASP A 67 -12.32 4.21 -6.88
C ASP A 67 -11.44 4.65 -8.06
N GLY A 68 -10.30 3.98 -8.25
CA GLY A 68 -9.34 4.20 -9.33
C GLY A 68 -8.45 5.41 -9.11
N SER A 69 -8.68 6.19 -8.06
CA SER A 69 -7.84 7.34 -7.73
C SER A 69 -6.44 6.87 -7.36
N ARG A 70 -5.46 7.70 -7.68
CA ARG A 70 -4.04 7.40 -7.50
C ARG A 70 -3.36 8.45 -6.64
N TYR A 71 -2.52 7.99 -5.73
CA TYR A 71 -1.62 8.84 -4.98
C TYR A 71 -0.19 8.40 -5.25
N TYR A 72 0.69 9.38 -5.43
CA TYR A 72 2.10 9.19 -5.60
C TYR A 72 2.85 10.13 -4.66
N ASN A 73 3.89 9.64 -4.01
CA ASN A 73 4.83 10.43 -3.24
C ASN A 73 6.24 9.99 -3.63
N ASP A 74 7.15 10.93 -3.79
CA ASP A 74 8.51 10.68 -4.27
C ASP A 74 9.56 10.53 -3.16
N GLY A 75 9.16 10.55 -1.88
CA GLY A 75 10.06 10.50 -0.73
C GLY A 75 10.85 11.78 -0.47
N ASN A 76 10.78 12.79 -1.36
CA ASN A 76 11.61 13.99 -1.33
C ASN A 76 10.80 15.30 -1.17
N GLY A 77 9.54 15.17 -0.73
CA GLY A 77 8.65 16.29 -0.44
C GLY A 77 7.65 16.61 -1.55
N PHE A 78 7.68 15.89 -2.68
CA PHE A 78 6.64 15.98 -3.69
C PHE A 78 5.60 14.87 -3.51
N SER A 79 4.33 15.25 -3.66
CA SER A 79 3.21 14.32 -3.71
C SER A 79 2.20 14.77 -4.76
N SER A 80 1.60 13.80 -5.45
CA SER A 80 0.58 14.03 -6.46
C SER A 80 -0.64 13.15 -6.19
N TYR A 81 -1.82 13.75 -6.37
CA TYR A 81 -3.09 13.06 -6.41
C TYR A 81 -3.66 13.13 -7.82
N LYS A 82 -4.10 11.99 -8.34
CA LYS A 82 -4.80 11.91 -9.63
C LYS A 82 -6.11 11.16 -9.45
N LYS A 83 -7.22 11.87 -9.65
CA LYS A 83 -8.55 11.25 -9.73
C LYS A 83 -8.59 10.28 -10.92
N TYR A 84 -9.40 9.23 -10.79
CA TYR A 84 -9.73 8.38 -11.93
C TYR A 84 -10.62 9.12 -12.93
N GLU A 85 -10.29 9.00 -14.20
CA GLU A 85 -11.10 9.43 -15.34
C GLU A 85 -11.21 8.22 -16.26
N SER A 86 -12.45 7.88 -16.63
CA SER A 86 -12.82 6.70 -17.42
C SER A 86 -12.60 6.90 -18.91
#